data_AF-A0AAC8TB37-F1
#
_entry.id   AF-A0AAC8TB37-F1
#
_cell.length_a   1.000
_cell.length_b   1.000
_cell.length_c   1.000
_cell.angle_alpha   90.00
_cell.angle_beta   90.00
_cell.angle_gamma   90.00
#
_symmetry.space_group_name_H-M   'P 1'
#
loop_
_entity.id
_entity.type
_entity.pdbx_description
1 polymer ?
#
loop_
_entity_poly.entity_id
_entity_poly.type
_entity_poly.pdbx_seq_one_letter_code
_entity_poly.pdbx_strand_id
1 'polypeptide(L)'
;MPLSIQLQEREDFEVRTLRALGGGAAAGLLAVAASRLNLHIDAAFFAVAGAALAGARADWKVRVGMLLGFPVLLNLPDMLFVPSPLSEACTGALAAGVVGWLGTRWKPKPLQVLAGAVGAGALVPLGLYVKTVLDARFFDGRLGAVGAVLGMAAVALFWSVGMLATHVTVHGNAVEARGTALEKQLSGEAQGLVSRAVTLYRQCQKEAARLTPGPGKTELVGVLEKMAREVFSLAESHAELEAQLHAVHQGEVDAQVQELRAKAAAATDSVARRQLELAASSLGEELNHLDLLGRKRERLLAQLHAQVALLERARVSLVGVKGGDAGSKGAQAEQLARKLAALGQEDAGAPAPAPLPESTRVGS
;
A
#
# COMPACT_ATOMS: atom_id res chain seq x y z
N MET A 1 8.36 13.57 -10.90
CA MET A 1 7.51 13.18 -9.77
C MET A 1 7.92 11.78 -9.36
N PRO A 2 8.25 11.53 -8.08
CA PRO A 2 8.63 10.20 -7.62
C PRO A 2 7.42 9.27 -7.72
N LEU A 3 7.52 8.27 -8.60
CA LEU A 3 6.52 7.22 -8.76
C LEU A 3 6.59 6.31 -7.54
N SER A 4 5.57 6.31 -6.68
CA SER A 4 5.42 5.25 -5.68
C SER A 4 4.66 4.09 -6.30
N ILE A 5 5.37 2.99 -6.49
CA ILE A 5 4.78 1.71 -6.85
C ILE A 5 4.29 1.08 -5.55
N GLN A 6 2.97 1.01 -5.37
CA GLN A 6 2.37 0.23 -4.28
C GLN A 6 1.66 -0.98 -4.88
N LEU A 7 2.00 -2.15 -4.35
CA LEU A 7 1.28 -3.39 -4.61
C LEU A 7 -0.04 -3.34 -3.84
N GLN A 8 -1.13 -3.21 -4.57
CA GLN A 8 -2.45 -3.28 -3.97
C GLN A 8 -2.77 -4.75 -3.65
N GLU A 9 -3.17 -5.01 -2.40
CA GLU A 9 -3.56 -6.34 -1.91
C GLU A 9 -2.48 -7.42 -2.14
N ARG A 10 -1.28 -7.21 -1.59
CA ARG A 10 -0.15 -8.15 -1.65
C ARG A 10 -0.56 -9.60 -1.31
N GLU A 11 -1.34 -9.77 -0.24
CA GLU A 11 -1.83 -11.08 0.20
C GLU A 11 -2.69 -11.77 -0.86
N ASP A 12 -3.54 -11.02 -1.58
CA ASP A 12 -4.37 -11.59 -2.63
C ASP A 12 -3.53 -12.05 -3.83
N PHE A 13 -2.48 -11.31 -4.18
CA PHE A 13 -1.53 -11.73 -5.21
C PHE A 13 -0.79 -13.01 -4.80
N GLU A 14 -0.30 -13.08 -3.57
CA GLU A 14 0.42 -14.26 -3.04
C GLU A 14 -0.48 -15.50 -3.04
N VAL A 15 -1.72 -15.39 -2.54
CA VAL A 15 -2.67 -16.50 -2.52
C VAL A 15 -3.06 -16.94 -3.94
N ARG A 16 -3.22 -16.01 -4.88
CA ARG A 16 -3.50 -16.36 -6.28
C ARG A 16 -2.34 -17.06 -6.93
N THR A 17 -1.12 -16.59 -6.70
CA THR A 17 0.10 -17.21 -7.24
C THR A 17 0.25 -18.64 -6.73
N LEU A 18 0.05 -18.86 -5.42
CA LEU A 18 0.07 -20.21 -4.84
C LEU A 18 -0.99 -21.13 -5.43
N ARG A 19 -2.22 -20.63 -5.63
CA ARG A 19 -3.29 -21.40 -6.27
C ARG A 19 -2.99 -21.68 -7.74
N ALA A 20 -2.47 -20.70 -8.47
CA ALA A 20 -2.11 -20.85 -9.87
C ALA A 20 -1.00 -21.89 -10.05
N LEU A 21 0.02 -21.89 -9.17
CA LEU A 21 1.04 -22.93 -9.08
C LEU A 21 0.43 -24.32 -8.86
N GLY A 22 -0.46 -24.44 -7.85
CA GLY A 22 -1.17 -25.69 -7.58
C GLY A 22 -2.04 -26.16 -8.75
N GLY A 23 -2.71 -25.22 -9.43
CA GLY A 23 -3.51 -25.49 -10.62
C GLY A 23 -2.67 -25.95 -11.81
N GLY A 24 -1.53 -25.31 -12.06
CA GLY A 24 -0.56 -25.72 -13.09
C GLY A 24 0.04 -27.10 -12.79
N ALA A 25 0.40 -27.37 -11.54
CA ALA A 25 0.85 -28.68 -11.07
C ALA A 25 -0.20 -29.78 -11.31
N ALA A 26 -1.46 -29.53 -10.93
CA ALA A 26 -2.57 -30.46 -11.17
C ALA A 26 -2.82 -30.68 -12.67
N ALA A 27 -2.71 -29.62 -13.48
CA ALA A 27 -2.80 -29.73 -14.94
C ALA A 27 -1.66 -30.57 -15.55
N GLY A 28 -0.48 -30.59 -14.93
CA GLY A 28 0.60 -31.51 -15.31
C GLY A 28 0.23 -32.98 -15.17
N LEU A 29 -0.51 -33.36 -14.12
CA LEU A 29 -1.05 -34.73 -13.98
C LEU A 29 -2.08 -35.04 -15.06
N LEU A 30 -2.96 -34.08 -15.37
CA LEU A 30 -3.94 -34.22 -16.46
C LEU A 30 -3.26 -34.35 -17.82
N ALA A 31 -2.19 -33.60 -18.07
CA ALA A 31 -1.42 -33.70 -19.32
C ALA A 31 -0.79 -35.10 -19.47
N VAL A 32 -0.31 -35.70 -18.39
CA VAL A 32 0.22 -37.08 -18.38
C VAL A 32 -0.89 -38.10 -18.60
N ALA A 33 -2.08 -37.89 -18.03
CA ALA A 33 -3.23 -38.75 -18.29
C ALA A 33 -3.70 -38.64 -19.75
N ALA A 34 -3.75 -37.43 -20.29
CA ALA A 34 -4.13 -37.16 -21.67
C ALA A 34 -3.15 -37.78 -22.67
N SER A 35 -1.84 -37.71 -22.40
CA SER A 35 -0.82 -38.32 -23.26
C SER A 35 -0.94 -39.85 -23.30
N ARG A 36 -1.31 -40.49 -22.18
CA ARG A 36 -1.61 -41.94 -22.14
C ARG A 36 -2.84 -42.32 -22.97
N LEU A 37 -3.76 -41.38 -23.19
CA LEU A 37 -4.94 -41.54 -24.02
C LEU A 37 -4.72 -41.10 -25.47
N ASN A 38 -3.48 -40.77 -25.86
CA ASN A 38 -3.10 -40.23 -27.17
C ASN A 38 -3.81 -38.91 -27.54
N LEU A 39 -4.28 -38.14 -26.55
CA LEU A 39 -4.84 -36.81 -26.76
C LEU A 39 -3.70 -35.81 -26.87
N HIS A 40 -3.50 -35.26 -28.07
CA HIS A 40 -2.51 -34.22 -28.32
C HIS A 40 -3.11 -32.86 -27.97
N ILE A 41 -2.86 -32.43 -26.74
CA ILE A 41 -3.26 -31.11 -26.24
C ILE A 41 -2.00 -30.34 -25.88
N ASP A 42 -1.95 -29.07 -26.26
CA ASP A 42 -0.80 -28.22 -26.02
C ASP A 42 -0.52 -28.05 -24.51
N ALA A 43 0.76 -28.10 -24.14
CA ALA A 43 1.21 -27.89 -22.77
C ALA A 43 0.94 -26.45 -22.32
N ALA A 44 1.00 -25.46 -23.21
CA ALA A 44 0.67 -24.08 -22.88
C ALA A 44 -0.78 -23.97 -22.39
N PHE A 45 -1.71 -24.61 -23.10
CA PHE A 45 -3.12 -24.65 -22.74
C PHE A 45 -3.35 -25.21 -21.34
N PHE A 46 -2.82 -26.40 -21.03
CA PHE A 46 -3.03 -27.01 -19.72
C PHE A 46 -2.47 -26.17 -18.57
N ALA A 47 -1.26 -25.62 -18.73
CA ALA A 47 -0.61 -24.85 -17.68
C ALA A 47 -1.38 -23.57 -17.39
N VAL A 48 -1.72 -22.84 -18.45
CA VAL A 48 -2.40 -21.55 -18.34
C VAL A 48 -3.86 -21.74 -17.92
N ALA A 49 -4.59 -22.71 -18.46
CA ALA A 49 -5.97 -22.98 -18.06
C ALA A 49 -6.06 -23.45 -16.60
N GLY A 50 -5.17 -24.36 -16.18
CA GLY A 50 -5.10 -24.83 -14.80
C GLY A 50 -4.76 -23.71 -13.82
N ALA A 51 -3.76 -22.89 -14.17
CA ALA A 51 -3.36 -21.72 -13.40
C ALA A 51 -4.49 -20.69 -13.29
N ALA A 52 -5.16 -20.38 -14.40
CA ALA A 52 -6.22 -19.39 -14.47
C ALA A 52 -7.47 -19.82 -13.69
N LEU A 53 -7.90 -21.09 -13.82
CA LEU A 53 -9.04 -21.63 -13.08
C LEU A 53 -8.78 -21.68 -11.56
N ALA A 54 -7.59 -22.11 -11.15
CA ALA A 54 -7.24 -22.17 -9.73
C ALA A 54 -7.00 -20.77 -9.12
N GLY A 55 -6.37 -19.87 -9.89
CA GLY A 55 -6.09 -18.50 -9.49
C GLY A 55 -7.34 -17.62 -9.40
N ALA A 56 -8.41 -17.91 -10.14
CA ALA A 56 -9.64 -17.13 -10.11
C ALA A 56 -10.36 -17.23 -8.75
N ARG A 57 -10.56 -16.09 -8.10
CA ARG A 57 -11.41 -15.94 -6.89
C ARG A 57 -12.84 -15.55 -7.27
N ALA A 58 -13.38 -16.19 -8.31
CA ALA A 58 -14.73 -15.95 -8.79
C ALA A 58 -15.77 -16.83 -8.09
N ASP A 59 -17.04 -16.40 -8.13
CA ASP A 59 -18.18 -17.20 -7.73
C ASP A 59 -18.27 -18.49 -8.56
N TRP A 60 -18.94 -19.52 -8.01
CA TRP A 60 -19.02 -20.83 -8.65
C TRP A 60 -19.59 -20.76 -10.08
N LYS A 61 -20.56 -19.87 -10.33
CA LYS A 61 -21.17 -19.67 -11.66
C LYS A 61 -20.13 -19.19 -12.68
N VAL A 62 -19.29 -18.24 -12.27
CA VAL A 62 -18.22 -17.71 -13.12
C VAL A 62 -17.15 -18.77 -13.36
N ARG A 63 -16.80 -19.56 -12.33
CA ARG A 63 -15.86 -20.68 -12.50
C ARG A 63 -16.35 -21.74 -13.48
N VAL A 64 -17.64 -22.10 -13.43
CA VAL A 64 -18.25 -23.02 -14.40
C VAL A 64 -18.23 -22.41 -15.80
N GLY A 65 -18.56 -21.12 -15.92
CA GLY A 65 -18.45 -20.39 -17.19
C GLY A 65 -17.02 -20.38 -17.75
N MET A 66 -16.01 -20.16 -16.91
CA MET A 66 -14.60 -20.23 -17.30
C MET A 66 -14.20 -21.64 -17.72
N LEU A 67 -14.64 -22.66 -16.99
CA LEU A 67 -14.33 -24.07 -17.29
C LEU A 67 -14.91 -24.50 -18.65
N LEU A 68 -16.10 -24.02 -19.00
CA LEU A 68 -16.73 -24.28 -20.30
C LEU A 68 -16.17 -23.39 -21.42
N GLY A 69 -15.84 -22.13 -21.12
CA GLY A 69 -15.40 -21.15 -22.10
C GLY A 69 -13.90 -21.21 -22.45
N PHE A 70 -13.05 -21.58 -21.50
CA PHE A 70 -11.59 -21.62 -21.70
C PHE A 70 -11.12 -22.57 -22.80
N PRO A 71 -11.67 -23.79 -22.95
CA PRO A 71 -11.31 -24.67 -24.06
C PRO A 71 -11.52 -23.99 -25.42
N VAL A 72 -12.61 -23.24 -25.59
CA VAL A 72 -12.88 -22.55 -26.86
C VAL A 72 -12.00 -21.30 -27.00
N LEU A 73 -11.91 -20.49 -25.96
CA LEU A 73 -11.25 -19.19 -26.01
C LEU A 73 -9.72 -19.32 -26.15
N LEU A 74 -9.11 -20.24 -25.40
CA LEU A 74 -7.65 -20.38 -25.34
C LEU A 74 -7.08 -21.11 -26.56
N ASN A 75 -7.89 -21.89 -27.29
CA ASN A 75 -7.49 -22.50 -28.57
C ASN A 75 -7.72 -21.58 -29.78
N LEU A 76 -8.27 -20.38 -29.58
CA LEU A 76 -8.56 -19.44 -30.65
C LEU A 76 -7.28 -19.00 -31.42
N PRO A 77 -6.11 -18.76 -30.79
CA PRO A 77 -4.88 -18.46 -31.51
C PRO A 77 -4.47 -19.59 -32.47
N ASP A 78 -4.63 -20.85 -32.07
CA ASP A 78 -4.30 -22.00 -32.91
C ASP A 78 -5.31 -22.17 -34.06
N MET A 79 -6.60 -21.92 -33.80
CA MET A 79 -7.64 -21.88 -34.84
C MET A 79 -7.40 -20.78 -35.89
N LEU A 80 -6.73 -19.69 -35.48
CA LEU A 80 -6.32 -18.60 -36.37
C LEU A 80 -4.92 -18.81 -36.98
N PHE A 81 -4.30 -19.98 -36.78
CA PHE A 81 -2.97 -20.32 -37.29
C PHE A 81 -1.88 -19.33 -36.87
N VAL A 82 -1.98 -18.78 -35.65
CA VAL A 82 -0.93 -17.90 -35.11
C VAL A 82 0.33 -18.73 -34.88
N PRO A 83 1.51 -18.31 -35.39
CA PRO A 83 2.73 -19.10 -35.24
C PRO A 83 3.24 -19.12 -33.80
N SER A 84 3.84 -20.23 -33.38
CA SER A 84 4.61 -20.30 -32.12
C SER A 84 5.84 -19.38 -32.20
N PRO A 85 6.18 -18.59 -31.15
CA PRO A 85 5.59 -18.58 -29.80
C PRO A 85 4.44 -17.57 -29.60
N LEU A 86 3.95 -16.91 -30.65
CA LEU A 86 2.89 -15.90 -30.52
C LEU A 86 1.56 -16.52 -30.08
N SER A 87 1.25 -17.75 -30.49
CA SER A 87 0.05 -18.46 -30.03
C SER A 87 0.04 -18.67 -28.51
N GLU A 88 1.17 -19.08 -27.95
CA GLU A 88 1.39 -19.26 -26.51
C GLU A 88 1.23 -17.92 -25.76
N ALA A 89 1.78 -16.85 -26.32
CA ALA A 89 1.66 -15.51 -25.76
C ALA A 89 0.20 -15.01 -25.76
N CYS A 90 -0.52 -15.21 -26.87
CA CYS A 90 -1.94 -14.88 -26.97
C CYS A 90 -2.77 -15.69 -25.96
N THR A 91 -2.47 -16.98 -25.79
CA THR A 91 -3.14 -17.86 -24.82
C THR A 91 -2.94 -17.35 -23.39
N GLY A 92 -1.70 -17.01 -23.03
CA GLY A 92 -1.38 -16.41 -21.73
C GLY A 92 -2.13 -15.10 -21.49
N ALA A 93 -2.15 -14.22 -22.49
CA ALA A 93 -2.81 -12.91 -22.42
C ALA A 93 -4.33 -13.01 -22.31
N LEU A 94 -4.97 -13.90 -23.07
CA LEU A 94 -6.41 -14.13 -23.03
C LEU A 94 -6.83 -14.67 -21.65
N ALA A 95 -6.13 -15.68 -21.13
CA ALA A 95 -6.42 -16.22 -19.81
C ALA A 95 -6.26 -15.16 -18.71
N ALA A 96 -5.18 -14.38 -18.77
CA ALA A 96 -4.92 -13.26 -17.87
C ALA A 96 -6.00 -12.18 -17.95
N GLY A 97 -6.44 -11.81 -19.15
CA GLY A 97 -7.52 -10.85 -19.36
C GLY A 97 -8.85 -11.32 -18.74
N VAL A 98 -9.22 -12.58 -18.96
CA VAL A 98 -10.45 -13.15 -18.38
C VAL A 98 -10.36 -13.24 -16.86
N VAL A 99 -9.24 -13.72 -16.31
CA VAL A 99 -9.04 -13.81 -14.85
C VAL A 99 -9.01 -12.42 -14.23
N GLY A 100 -8.39 -11.43 -14.88
CA GLY A 100 -8.37 -10.05 -14.41
C GLY A 100 -9.77 -9.43 -14.37
N TRP A 101 -10.60 -9.69 -15.39
CA TRP A 101 -11.91 -9.09 -15.52
C TRP A 101 -13.01 -9.78 -14.72
N LEU A 102 -13.03 -11.12 -14.70
CA LEU A 102 -14.09 -11.94 -14.09
C LEU A 102 -13.63 -12.70 -12.84
N GLY A 103 -12.32 -12.89 -12.69
CA GLY A 103 -11.73 -13.70 -11.63
C GLY A 103 -11.37 -12.94 -10.35
N THR A 104 -11.63 -11.63 -10.31
CA THR A 104 -11.22 -10.75 -9.21
C THR A 104 -12.42 -10.28 -8.38
N ARG A 105 -12.24 -10.17 -7.06
CA ARG A 105 -13.29 -9.67 -6.14
C ARG A 105 -13.45 -8.15 -6.20
N TRP A 106 -12.35 -7.46 -6.50
CA TRP A 106 -12.33 -6.01 -6.71
C TRP A 106 -12.48 -5.70 -8.19
N LYS A 107 -12.77 -4.44 -8.53
CA LYS A 107 -12.92 -4.00 -9.92
C LYS A 107 -11.62 -3.35 -10.40
N PRO A 108 -10.68 -4.09 -11.04
CA PRO A 108 -9.46 -3.50 -11.56
C PRO A 108 -9.76 -2.52 -12.69
N LYS A 109 -8.88 -1.54 -12.88
CA LYS A 109 -8.98 -0.62 -14.02
C LYS A 109 -8.68 -1.38 -15.32
N PRO A 110 -9.32 -1.03 -16.45
CA PRO A 110 -9.09 -1.72 -17.72
C PRO A 110 -7.61 -1.71 -18.15
N LEU A 111 -6.89 -0.61 -17.87
CA LEU A 111 -5.46 -0.51 -18.14
C LEU A 111 -4.61 -1.47 -17.29
N GLN A 112 -5.03 -1.77 -16.05
CA GLN A 112 -4.33 -2.73 -15.20
C GLN A 112 -4.53 -4.15 -15.71
N VAL A 113 -5.77 -4.50 -16.10
CA VAL A 113 -6.06 -5.80 -16.71
C VAL A 113 -5.28 -5.98 -18.01
N LEU A 114 -5.23 -4.95 -18.85
CA LEU A 114 -4.43 -4.98 -20.09
C LEU A 114 -2.94 -5.15 -19.79
N ALA A 115 -2.40 -4.41 -18.83
CA ALA A 115 -0.99 -4.52 -18.46
C ALA A 115 -0.63 -5.93 -17.96
N GLY A 116 -1.48 -6.55 -17.13
CA GLY A 116 -1.28 -7.92 -16.71
C GLY A 116 -1.47 -8.95 -17.82
N ALA A 117 -2.42 -8.72 -18.74
CA ALA A 117 -2.58 -9.58 -19.92
C ALA A 117 -1.34 -9.56 -20.81
N VAL A 118 -0.79 -8.37 -21.10
CA VAL A 118 0.45 -8.22 -21.87
C VAL A 118 1.63 -8.86 -21.13
N GLY A 119 1.76 -8.60 -19.83
CA GLY A 119 2.83 -9.18 -18.99
C GLY A 119 2.78 -10.71 -18.95
N ALA A 120 1.59 -11.28 -18.73
CA ALA A 120 1.39 -12.72 -18.72
C ALA A 120 1.64 -13.34 -20.11
N GLY A 121 1.16 -12.71 -21.17
CA GLY A 121 1.42 -13.15 -22.54
C GLY A 121 2.91 -13.17 -22.88
N ALA A 122 3.67 -12.15 -22.46
CA ALA A 122 5.12 -12.11 -22.68
C ALA A 122 5.88 -13.19 -21.90
N LEU A 123 5.42 -13.54 -20.69
CA LEU A 123 6.13 -14.47 -19.81
C LEU A 123 5.76 -15.95 -20.00
N VAL A 124 4.61 -16.28 -20.59
CA VAL A 124 4.23 -17.69 -20.85
C VAL A 124 5.24 -18.41 -21.77
N PRO A 125 5.64 -17.86 -22.94
CA PRO A 125 6.67 -18.49 -23.78
C PRO A 125 8.00 -18.69 -23.05
N LEU A 126 8.37 -17.73 -22.19
CA LEU A 126 9.58 -17.85 -21.37
C LEU A 126 9.45 -18.99 -20.35
N GLY A 127 8.28 -19.14 -19.72
CA GLY A 127 7.98 -20.27 -18.84
C GLY A 127 8.02 -21.61 -19.57
N LEU A 128 7.53 -21.67 -20.81
CA LEU A 128 7.59 -22.88 -21.64
C LEU A 128 9.03 -23.21 -22.04
N TYR A 129 9.86 -22.21 -22.35
CA TYR A 129 11.29 -22.39 -22.55
C TYR A 129 11.99 -22.91 -21.29
N VAL A 130 11.67 -22.38 -20.10
CA VAL A 130 12.21 -22.89 -18.84
C VAL A 130 11.79 -24.34 -18.61
N LYS A 131 10.54 -24.70 -18.92
CA LYS A 131 10.06 -26.09 -18.89
C LYS A 131 10.89 -26.99 -19.81
N THR A 132 11.14 -26.61 -21.07
CA THR A 132 11.94 -27.44 -21.99
C THR A 132 13.37 -27.61 -21.52
N VAL A 133 13.98 -26.57 -20.93
CA VAL A 133 15.32 -26.66 -20.31
C VAL A 133 15.32 -27.59 -19.10
N LEU A 134 14.30 -27.50 -18.24
CA LEU A 134 14.16 -28.39 -17.07
C LEU A 134 14.01 -29.86 -17.50
N ASP A 135 13.14 -30.11 -18.48
CA ASP A 135 12.90 -31.44 -19.04
C ASP A 135 14.19 -32.04 -19.62
N ALA A 136 14.95 -31.25 -20.39
CA ALA A 136 16.20 -31.67 -21.04
C ALA A 136 17.41 -31.83 -20.09
N ARG A 137 17.39 -31.18 -18.91
CA ARG A 137 18.54 -31.21 -17.98
C ARG A 137 18.36 -32.15 -16.81
N PHE A 138 17.12 -32.33 -16.33
CA PHE A 138 16.87 -33.01 -15.07
C PHE A 138 15.97 -34.24 -15.20
N PHE A 139 15.11 -34.28 -16.21
CA PHE A 139 14.04 -35.27 -16.24
C PHE A 139 14.21 -36.37 -17.29
N ASP A 140 14.98 -36.16 -18.38
CA ASP A 140 15.42 -37.17 -19.37
C ASP A 140 14.37 -38.28 -19.67
N GLY A 141 13.09 -37.91 -19.68
CA GLY A 141 11.94 -38.83 -19.78
C GLY A 141 11.72 -39.81 -18.62
N ARG A 142 12.64 -39.94 -17.65
CA ARG A 142 12.59 -40.94 -16.56
C ARG A 142 11.61 -40.59 -15.45
N LEU A 143 11.41 -39.30 -15.18
CA LEU A 143 10.57 -38.82 -14.08
C LEU A 143 9.12 -38.52 -14.50
N GLY A 144 8.76 -38.77 -15.76
CA GLY A 144 7.39 -38.77 -16.32
C GLY A 144 6.45 -37.73 -15.70
N ALA A 145 5.65 -38.17 -14.73
CA ALA A 145 4.65 -37.32 -14.06
C ALA A 145 5.26 -36.20 -13.20
N VAL A 146 6.38 -36.43 -12.52
CA VAL A 146 7.04 -35.43 -11.67
C VAL A 146 7.61 -34.29 -12.52
N GLY A 147 8.25 -34.61 -13.65
CA GLY A 147 8.74 -33.61 -14.60
C GLY A 147 7.60 -32.77 -15.18
N ALA A 148 6.49 -33.41 -15.57
CA ALA A 148 5.30 -32.70 -16.05
C ALA A 148 4.70 -31.78 -14.97
N VAL A 149 4.59 -32.23 -13.73
CA VAL A 149 4.08 -31.40 -12.61
C VAL A 149 4.97 -30.18 -12.39
N LEU A 150 6.29 -30.36 -12.30
CA LEU A 150 7.24 -29.28 -12.04
C LEU A 150 7.35 -28.31 -13.22
N GLY A 151 7.40 -28.81 -14.45
CA GLY A 151 7.45 -27.98 -15.66
C GLY A 151 6.20 -27.12 -15.81
N MET A 152 5.02 -27.68 -15.53
CA MET A 152 3.74 -26.95 -15.63
C MET A 152 3.55 -25.96 -14.48
N ALA A 153 4.04 -26.29 -13.28
CA ALA A 153 4.11 -25.34 -12.17
C ALA A 153 5.05 -24.16 -12.51
N ALA A 154 6.18 -24.41 -13.18
CA ALA A 154 7.07 -23.34 -13.63
C ALA A 154 6.37 -22.40 -14.62
N VAL A 155 5.68 -22.94 -15.64
CA VAL A 155 4.89 -22.10 -16.58
C VAL A 155 3.84 -21.28 -15.84
N ALA A 156 3.11 -21.89 -14.90
CA ALA A 156 2.13 -21.20 -14.08
C ALA A 156 2.73 -20.09 -13.20
N LEU A 157 3.97 -20.27 -12.71
CA LEU A 157 4.71 -19.23 -11.99
C LEU A 157 4.96 -18.01 -12.88
N PHE A 158 5.50 -18.22 -14.08
CA PHE A 158 5.79 -17.14 -15.02
C PHE A 158 4.52 -16.39 -15.44
N TRP A 159 3.42 -17.12 -15.68
CA TRP A 159 2.12 -16.52 -15.94
C TRP A 159 1.62 -15.66 -14.74
N SER A 160 1.76 -16.17 -13.51
CA SER A 160 1.36 -15.45 -12.29
C SER A 160 2.21 -14.19 -12.05
N VAL A 161 3.52 -14.26 -12.32
CA VAL A 161 4.41 -13.08 -12.26
C VAL A 161 3.99 -12.04 -13.30
N GLY A 162 3.58 -12.45 -14.50
CA GLY A 162 3.07 -11.53 -15.52
C GLY A 162 1.79 -10.81 -15.10
N MET A 163 0.96 -11.49 -14.32
CA MET A 163 -0.24 -10.92 -13.72
C MET A 163 0.05 -9.91 -12.60
N LEU A 164 1.29 -9.77 -12.12
CA LEU A 164 1.64 -8.79 -11.09
C LEU A 164 1.25 -7.37 -11.50
N ALA A 165 1.36 -7.03 -12.79
CA ALA A 165 0.99 -5.72 -13.31
C ALA A 165 -0.49 -5.38 -13.10
N THR A 166 -1.40 -6.35 -12.95
CA THR A 166 -2.80 -6.06 -12.60
C THR A 166 -2.94 -5.55 -11.16
N HIS A 167 -2.01 -5.92 -10.28
CA HIS A 167 -2.00 -5.55 -8.86
C HIS A 167 -1.13 -4.31 -8.57
N VAL A 168 -0.39 -3.83 -9.56
CA VAL A 168 0.39 -2.61 -9.43
C VAL A 168 -0.53 -1.41 -9.62
N THR A 169 -0.72 -0.65 -8.55
CA THR A 169 -1.21 0.73 -8.65
C THR A 169 0.00 1.66 -8.69
N VAL A 170 0.22 2.24 -9.85
CA VAL A 170 1.09 3.41 -9.96
C VAL A 170 0.29 4.59 -9.45
N HIS A 171 0.50 4.94 -8.18
CA HIS A 171 -0.02 6.20 -7.68
C HIS A 171 0.82 7.30 -8.30
N GLY A 172 0.19 8.16 -9.11
CA GLY A 172 0.85 9.32 -9.72
C GLY A 172 1.40 10.29 -8.69
N ASN A 173 0.98 10.17 -7.42
CA ASN A 173 1.51 10.96 -6.32
C ASN A 173 1.54 10.17 -4.99
N ALA A 174 2.75 9.85 -4.52
CA ALA A 174 2.99 9.13 -3.28
C ALA A 174 2.42 9.83 -2.04
N VAL A 175 2.41 11.17 -2.06
CA VAL A 175 1.97 12.00 -0.93
C VAL A 175 0.45 11.89 -0.75
N GLU A 176 -0.29 11.88 -1.85
CA GLU A 176 -1.75 11.71 -1.80
C GLU A 176 -2.15 10.32 -1.29
N ALA A 177 -1.50 9.27 -1.78
CA ALA A 177 -1.76 7.90 -1.34
C ALA A 177 -1.54 7.76 0.17
N ARG A 178 -0.43 8.30 0.68
CA ARG A 178 -0.12 8.36 2.12
C ARG A 178 -1.22 9.05 2.92
N GLY A 179 -1.64 10.24 2.49
CA GLY A 179 -2.72 10.98 3.16
C GLY A 179 -4.04 10.22 3.22
N THR A 180 -4.45 9.58 2.13
CA THR A 180 -5.69 8.78 2.09
C THR A 180 -5.65 7.50 2.92
N ALA A 181 -4.46 6.90 3.09
CA ALA A 181 -4.28 5.76 3.97
C ALA A 181 -4.39 6.18 5.45
N LEU A 182 -3.77 7.31 5.78
CA LEU A 182 -3.77 7.87 7.13
C LEU A 182 -5.16 8.32 7.58
N GLU A 183 -5.96 8.88 6.66
CA GLU A 183 -7.37 9.25 6.91
C GLU A 183 -8.22 8.08 7.42
N LYS A 184 -7.90 6.84 7.06
CA LYS A 184 -8.64 5.65 7.52
C LYS A 184 -8.22 5.18 8.91
N GLN A 185 -7.05 5.58 9.37
CA GLN A 185 -6.48 5.18 10.66
C GLN A 185 -6.81 6.18 11.76
N LEU A 186 -7.03 7.44 11.40
CA LEU A 186 -7.38 8.52 12.32
C LEU A 186 -8.88 8.56 12.60
N SER A 187 -9.22 9.04 13.80
CA SER A 187 -10.60 9.34 14.23
C SER A 187 -10.76 10.80 14.62
N GLY A 188 -12.01 11.27 14.67
CA GLY A 188 -12.37 12.57 15.22
C GLY A 188 -11.87 13.77 14.40
N GLU A 189 -11.37 14.78 15.10
CA GLU A 189 -10.96 16.05 14.50
C GLU A 189 -9.71 15.92 13.60
N ALA A 190 -8.74 15.10 14.01
CA ALA A 190 -7.52 14.86 13.22
C ALA A 190 -7.83 14.24 11.85
N GLN A 191 -8.82 13.34 11.79
CA GLN A 191 -9.32 12.78 10.53
C GLN A 191 -9.91 13.87 9.62
N GLY A 192 -10.72 14.78 10.18
CA GLY A 192 -11.27 15.93 9.46
C GLY A 192 -10.19 16.85 8.88
N LEU A 193 -9.11 17.07 9.63
CA LEU A 193 -7.98 17.88 9.18
C LEU A 193 -7.18 17.20 8.06
N VAL A 194 -6.89 15.90 8.17
CA VAL A 194 -6.17 15.17 7.13
C VAL A 194 -6.98 15.06 5.84
N SER A 195 -8.28 14.75 5.92
CA SER A 195 -9.16 14.71 4.74
C SER A 195 -9.23 16.07 4.02
N ARG A 196 -9.29 17.17 4.78
CA ARG A 196 -9.20 18.53 4.25
C ARG A 196 -7.83 18.79 3.62
N ALA A 197 -6.74 18.42 4.27
CA ALA A 197 -5.38 18.56 3.74
C ALA A 197 -5.18 17.82 2.41
N VAL A 198 -5.65 16.57 2.30
CA VAL A 198 -5.63 15.78 1.06
C VAL A 198 -6.40 16.50 -0.05
N THR A 199 -7.58 17.03 0.27
CA THR A 199 -8.41 17.76 -0.69
C THR A 199 -7.73 19.05 -1.17
N LEU A 200 -7.16 19.83 -0.25
CA LEU A 200 -6.41 21.05 -0.57
C LEU A 200 -5.19 20.74 -1.43
N TYR A 201 -4.43 19.71 -1.08
CA TYR A 201 -3.26 19.28 -1.84
C TYR A 201 -3.63 18.87 -3.28
N ARG A 202 -4.72 18.12 -3.47
CA ARG A 202 -5.27 17.80 -4.80
C ARG A 202 -5.64 19.05 -5.59
N GLN A 203 -6.29 20.03 -4.94
CA GLN A 203 -6.65 21.29 -5.58
C GLN A 203 -5.41 22.09 -6.00
N CYS A 204 -4.42 22.23 -5.10
CA CYS A 204 -3.15 22.89 -5.39
C CYS A 204 -2.42 22.23 -6.58
N GLN A 205 -2.37 20.89 -6.62
CA GLN A 205 -1.78 20.17 -7.76
C GLN A 205 -2.54 20.41 -9.06
N LYS A 206 -3.87 20.40 -9.05
CA LYS A 206 -4.68 20.68 -10.25
C LYS A 206 -4.42 22.09 -10.78
N GLU A 207 -4.27 23.08 -9.90
CA GLU A 207 -3.93 24.44 -10.31
C GLU A 207 -2.47 24.54 -10.79
N ALA A 208 -1.53 23.91 -10.09
CA ALA A 208 -0.12 23.87 -10.51
C ALA A 208 0.06 23.16 -11.88
N ALA A 209 -0.74 22.14 -12.17
CA ALA A 209 -0.71 21.44 -13.45
C ALA A 209 -1.02 22.36 -14.65
N ARG A 210 -1.85 23.39 -14.45
CA ARG A 210 -2.23 24.39 -15.47
C ARG A 210 -1.14 25.43 -15.74
N LEU A 211 -0.12 25.52 -14.88
CA LEU A 211 1.02 26.41 -15.12
C LEU A 211 1.91 25.88 -16.24
N THR A 212 2.51 26.80 -16.99
CA THR A 212 3.48 26.50 -18.05
C THR A 212 4.62 25.64 -17.49
N PRO A 213 5.04 24.57 -18.21
CA PRO A 213 6.18 23.77 -17.79
C PRO A 213 7.45 24.64 -17.71
N GLY A 214 8.16 24.55 -16.59
CA GLY A 214 9.37 25.34 -16.32
C GLY A 214 9.90 25.09 -14.90
N PRO A 215 11.09 25.62 -14.57
CA PRO A 215 11.76 25.38 -13.29
C PRO A 215 10.94 25.89 -12.09
N GLY A 216 10.28 27.05 -12.21
CA GLY A 216 9.42 27.59 -11.14
C GLY A 216 8.22 26.69 -10.81
N LYS A 217 7.66 25.99 -11.81
CA LYS A 217 6.60 24.98 -11.58
C LYS A 217 7.12 23.79 -10.79
N THR A 218 8.32 23.30 -11.13
CA THR A 218 8.92 22.15 -10.43
C THR A 218 9.27 22.49 -8.98
N GLU A 219 9.78 23.68 -8.71
CA GLU A 219 10.07 24.16 -7.36
C GLU A 219 8.78 24.29 -6.54
N LEU A 220 7.75 24.92 -7.11
CA LEU A 220 6.45 25.08 -6.47
C LEU A 220 5.79 23.74 -6.11
N VAL A 221 5.82 22.76 -7.03
CA VAL A 221 5.32 21.40 -6.76
C VAL A 221 6.13 20.74 -5.64
N GLY A 222 7.45 20.91 -5.62
CA GLY A 222 8.31 20.41 -4.55
C GLY A 222 7.98 21.00 -3.18
N VAL A 223 7.71 22.31 -3.11
CA VAL A 223 7.30 22.98 -1.87
C VAL A 223 5.92 22.46 -1.41
N LEU A 224 4.95 22.34 -2.31
CA LEU A 224 3.63 21.80 -1.98
C LEU A 224 3.71 20.35 -1.49
N GLU A 225 4.55 19.52 -2.12
CA GLU A 225 4.82 18.16 -1.66
C GLU A 225 5.44 18.15 -0.26
N LYS A 226 6.40 19.03 0.03
CA LYS A 226 7.04 19.13 1.34
C LYS A 226 6.02 19.51 2.43
N MET A 227 5.23 20.56 2.21
CA MET A 227 4.19 21.00 3.15
C MET A 227 3.16 19.89 3.42
N ALA A 228 2.71 19.19 2.38
CA ALA A 228 1.77 18.07 2.56
C ALA A 228 2.40 16.90 3.34
N ARG A 229 3.68 16.58 3.12
CA ARG A 229 4.39 15.56 3.89
C ARG A 229 4.53 15.94 5.35
N GLU A 230 4.79 17.21 5.67
CA GLU A 230 4.88 17.70 7.05
C GLU A 230 3.53 17.56 7.77
N VAL A 231 2.42 17.93 7.14
CA VAL A 231 1.06 17.71 7.66
C VAL A 231 0.82 16.23 7.96
N PHE A 232 1.13 15.33 7.02
CA PHE A 232 0.90 13.89 7.22
C PHE A 232 1.83 13.27 8.26
N SER A 233 3.09 13.72 8.34
CA SER A 233 4.01 13.27 9.38
C SER A 233 3.53 13.67 10.77
N LEU A 234 2.96 14.86 10.90
CA LEU A 234 2.42 15.34 12.16
C LEU A 234 1.16 14.56 12.56
N ALA A 235 0.28 14.30 11.59
CA ALA A 235 -0.91 13.50 11.81
C ALA A 235 -0.58 12.02 12.19
N GLU A 236 0.49 11.44 11.64
CA GLU A 236 1.00 10.14 12.08
C GLU A 236 1.49 10.17 13.53
N SER A 237 2.25 11.20 13.91
CA SER A 237 2.70 11.36 15.31
C SER A 237 1.53 11.55 16.29
N HIS A 238 0.45 12.20 15.85
CA HIS A 238 -0.78 12.29 16.62
C HIS A 238 -1.46 10.92 16.75
N ALA A 239 -1.60 10.16 15.65
CA ALA A 239 -2.20 8.83 15.66
C ALA A 239 -1.46 7.87 16.60
N GLU A 240 -0.13 7.88 16.55
CA GLU A 240 0.71 7.06 17.41
C GLU A 240 0.52 7.42 18.89
N LEU A 241 0.51 8.71 19.21
CA LEU A 241 0.31 9.19 20.58
C LEU A 241 -1.11 8.91 21.09
N GLU A 242 -2.12 9.02 20.23
CA GLU A 242 -3.50 8.69 20.55
C GLU A 242 -3.66 7.19 20.82
N ALA A 243 -3.01 6.33 20.03
CA ALA A 243 -2.97 4.88 20.28
C ALA A 243 -2.29 4.54 21.62
N GLN A 244 -1.18 5.21 21.96
CA GLN A 244 -0.50 5.04 23.26
C GLN A 244 -1.38 5.47 24.43
N LEU A 245 -2.09 6.60 24.30
CA LEU A 245 -3.01 7.08 25.33
C LEU A 245 -4.25 6.17 25.49
N HIS A 246 -4.78 5.62 24.39
CA HIS A 246 -5.92 4.69 24.46
C HIS A 246 -5.55 3.33 25.05
N ALA A 247 -4.29 2.88 24.90
CA ALA A 247 -3.83 1.64 25.52
C ALA A 247 -3.80 1.73 27.06
N VAL A 248 -3.71 2.94 27.62
CA VAL A 248 -3.62 3.17 29.07
C VAL A 248 -4.94 3.76 29.60
N HIS A 249 -5.68 2.97 30.38
CA HIS A 249 -6.92 3.43 31.00
C HIS A 249 -6.60 4.35 32.18
N GLN A 250 -6.50 5.66 31.94
CA GLN A 250 -6.19 6.67 32.97
C GLN A 250 -7.08 6.56 34.22
N GLY A 251 -8.36 6.22 34.05
CA GLY A 251 -9.29 6.04 35.17
C GLY A 251 -9.00 4.82 36.05
N GLU A 252 -8.40 3.77 35.48
CA GLU A 252 -8.00 2.58 36.26
C GLU A 252 -6.75 2.88 37.09
N VAL A 253 -5.80 3.64 36.54
CA VAL A 253 -4.56 4.00 37.24
C VAL A 253 -4.85 4.94 38.42
N ASP A 254 -5.72 5.94 38.25
CA ASP A 254 -6.09 6.84 39.36
C ASP A 254 -6.86 6.10 40.47
N ALA A 255 -7.79 5.20 40.10
CA ALA A 255 -8.48 4.36 41.06
C ALA A 255 -7.52 3.45 41.85
N GLN A 256 -6.51 2.87 41.18
CA GLN A 256 -5.48 2.06 41.82
C GLN A 256 -4.60 2.88 42.78
N VAL A 257 -4.24 4.12 42.41
CA VAL A 257 -3.51 5.03 43.30
C VAL A 257 -4.31 5.32 44.57
N GLN A 258 -5.61 5.63 44.43
CA GLN A 258 -6.49 5.87 45.58
C GLN A 258 -6.64 4.62 46.46
N GLU A 259 -6.78 3.45 45.86
CA GLU A 259 -6.89 2.18 46.58
C GLU A 259 -5.60 1.86 47.36
N LEU A 260 -4.42 2.03 46.74
CA LEU A 260 -3.13 1.81 47.40
C LEU A 260 -2.91 2.78 48.56
N ARG A 261 -3.31 4.05 48.41
CA ARG A 261 -3.25 5.04 49.50
C ARG A 261 -4.20 4.68 50.65
N ALA A 262 -5.42 4.22 50.34
CA ALA A 262 -6.36 3.76 51.36
C ALA A 262 -5.83 2.52 52.10
N LYS A 263 -5.23 1.56 51.38
CA LYS A 263 -4.58 0.38 51.97
C LYS A 263 -3.38 0.77 52.83
N ALA A 264 -2.56 1.72 52.40
CA ALA A 264 -1.44 2.24 53.18
C ALA A 264 -1.91 2.88 54.50
N ALA A 265 -3.01 3.64 54.46
CA ALA A 265 -3.59 4.26 55.65
C ALA A 265 -4.17 3.26 56.65
N ALA A 266 -4.70 2.13 56.16
CA ALA A 266 -5.24 1.05 56.99
C ALA A 266 -4.18 0.06 57.50
N ALA A 267 -2.96 0.08 56.94
CA ALA A 267 -1.90 -0.85 57.30
C ALA A 267 -1.30 -0.54 58.69
N THR A 268 -1.23 -1.55 59.54
CA THR A 268 -0.64 -1.45 60.89
C THR A 268 0.87 -1.65 60.90
N ASP A 269 1.40 -2.39 59.91
CA ASP A 269 2.84 -2.60 59.74
C ASP A 269 3.48 -1.42 58.99
N SER A 270 4.51 -0.83 59.59
CA SER A 270 5.23 0.33 59.05
C SER A 270 5.99 0.00 57.76
N VAL A 271 6.47 -1.24 57.60
CA VAL A 271 7.17 -1.66 56.38
C VAL A 271 6.18 -1.81 55.23
N ALA A 272 5.07 -2.51 55.46
CA ALA A 272 4.01 -2.67 54.48
C ALA A 272 3.41 -1.31 54.04
N ARG A 273 3.16 -0.41 55.00
CA ARG A 273 2.70 0.96 54.71
C ARG A 273 3.66 1.70 53.79
N ARG A 274 4.97 1.68 54.09
CA ARG A 274 5.98 2.36 53.27
C ARG A 274 6.05 1.79 51.84
N GLN A 275 5.94 0.48 51.67
CA GLN A 275 5.92 -0.14 50.34
C GLN A 275 4.68 0.25 49.53
N LEU A 276 3.50 0.32 50.17
CA LEU A 276 2.28 0.77 49.52
C LEU A 276 2.33 2.26 49.15
N GLU A 277 2.92 3.11 50.00
CA GLU A 277 3.15 4.53 49.70
C GLU A 277 4.12 4.72 48.52
N LEU A 278 5.19 3.92 48.44
CA LEU A 278 6.12 3.92 47.30
C LEU A 278 5.46 3.44 46.00
N ALA A 279 4.63 2.40 46.06
CA ALA A 279 3.87 1.94 44.91
C ALA A 279 2.89 3.03 44.42
N ALA A 280 2.18 3.67 45.35
CA ALA A 280 1.28 4.77 45.04
C ALA A 280 2.00 6.01 44.48
N SER A 281 3.22 6.31 44.93
CA SER A 281 4.02 7.40 44.35
C SER A 281 4.50 7.08 42.94
N SER A 282 4.95 5.84 42.70
CA SER A 282 5.37 5.38 41.36
C SER A 282 4.24 5.48 40.33
N LEU A 283 3.03 5.03 40.69
CA LEU A 283 1.86 5.16 39.82
C LEU A 283 1.42 6.62 39.66
N GLY A 284 1.62 7.47 40.68
CA GLY A 284 1.39 8.91 40.57
C GLY A 284 2.34 9.60 39.57
N GLU A 285 3.59 9.15 39.47
CA GLU A 285 4.54 9.60 38.44
C GLU A 285 4.10 9.17 37.04
N GLU A 286 3.57 7.96 36.88
CA GLU A 286 2.99 7.50 35.62
C GLU A 286 1.78 8.34 35.19
N LEU A 287 0.88 8.69 36.12
CA LEU A 287 -0.23 9.61 35.84
C LEU A 287 0.26 10.98 35.38
N ASN A 288 1.27 11.54 36.04
CA ASN A 288 1.90 12.80 35.61
C ASN A 288 2.49 12.65 34.20
N HIS A 289 3.08 11.50 33.86
CA HIS A 289 3.58 11.23 32.52
C HIS A 289 2.44 11.18 31.48
N LEU A 290 1.32 10.55 31.80
CA LEU A 290 0.13 10.52 30.93
C LEU A 290 -0.44 11.93 30.70
N ASP A 291 -0.46 12.79 31.71
CA ASP A 291 -0.86 14.19 31.57
C ASP A 291 0.06 14.97 30.62
N LEU A 292 1.37 14.73 30.72
CA LEU A 292 2.35 15.32 29.79
C LEU A 292 2.12 14.85 28.35
N LEU A 293 1.80 13.56 28.14
CA LEU A 293 1.42 13.02 26.83
C LEU A 293 0.10 13.63 26.33
N GLY A 294 -0.88 13.84 27.21
CA GLY A 294 -2.14 14.53 26.88
C GLY A 294 -1.91 15.95 26.35
N ARG A 295 -1.08 16.74 27.06
CA ARG A 295 -0.69 18.09 26.59
C ARG A 295 0.09 18.05 25.28
N LYS A 296 0.94 17.03 25.08
CA LYS A 296 1.66 16.83 23.82
C LYS A 296 0.68 16.55 22.66
N ARG A 297 -0.36 15.75 22.89
CA ARG A 297 -1.42 15.49 21.91
C ARG A 297 -2.13 16.77 21.48
N GLU A 298 -2.53 17.59 22.44
CA GLU A 298 -3.17 18.89 22.16
C GLU A 298 -2.27 19.82 21.33
N ARG A 299 -0.97 19.87 21.66
CA ARG A 299 0.01 20.65 20.90
C ARG A 299 0.16 20.15 19.47
N LEU A 300 0.22 18.83 19.26
CA LEU A 300 0.30 18.25 17.91
C LEU A 300 -0.95 18.55 17.09
N LEU A 301 -2.13 18.49 17.71
CA LEU A 301 -3.39 18.84 17.05
C LEU A 301 -3.42 20.33 16.66
N ALA A 302 -2.97 21.23 17.55
CA ALA A 302 -2.86 22.66 17.24
C ALA A 302 -1.86 22.93 16.10
N GLN A 303 -0.71 22.24 16.10
CA GLN A 303 0.27 22.32 15.01
C GLN A 303 -0.33 21.80 13.69
N LEU A 304 -1.19 20.77 13.74
CA LEU A 304 -1.85 20.23 12.56
C LEU A 304 -2.82 21.26 11.95
N HIS A 305 -3.60 21.95 12.79
CA HIS A 305 -4.43 23.07 12.34
C HIS A 305 -3.62 24.17 11.66
N ALA A 306 -2.49 24.58 12.27
CA ALA A 306 -1.62 25.59 11.70
C ALA A 306 -1.08 25.19 10.32
N GLN A 307 -0.61 23.94 10.18
CA GLN A 307 -0.08 23.42 8.92
C GLN A 307 -1.16 23.25 7.84
N VAL A 308 -2.38 22.85 8.21
CA VAL A 308 -3.51 22.83 7.28
C VAL A 308 -3.86 24.26 6.83
N ALA A 309 -3.88 25.24 7.74
CA ALA A 309 -4.11 26.63 7.38
C ALA A 309 -3.04 27.19 6.44
N LEU A 310 -1.77 26.77 6.60
CA LEU A 310 -0.70 27.09 5.66
C LEU A 310 -0.95 26.50 4.27
N LEU A 311 -1.40 25.25 4.16
CA LEU A 311 -1.81 24.67 2.87
C LEU A 311 -2.98 25.42 2.24
N GLU A 312 -3.93 25.91 3.03
CA GLU A 312 -5.03 26.75 2.53
C GLU A 312 -4.54 28.09 2.01
N ARG A 313 -3.65 28.74 2.75
CA ARG A 313 -3.02 29.98 2.32
C ARG A 313 -2.22 29.77 1.04
N ALA A 314 -1.52 28.64 0.91
CA ALA A 314 -0.81 28.26 -0.30
C ALA A 314 -1.78 28.13 -1.48
N ARG A 315 -2.92 27.45 -1.26
CA ARG A 315 -3.98 27.32 -2.28
C ARG A 315 -4.52 28.68 -2.73
N VAL A 316 -4.87 29.56 -1.79
CA VAL A 316 -5.39 30.90 -2.13
C VAL A 316 -4.35 31.69 -2.93
N SER A 317 -3.09 31.59 -2.54
CA SER A 317 -1.98 32.26 -3.24
C SER A 317 -1.79 31.73 -4.67
N LEU A 318 -1.95 30.41 -4.88
CA LEU A 318 -1.94 29.78 -6.21
C LEU A 318 -3.10 30.26 -7.10
N VAL A 319 -4.29 30.40 -6.52
CA VAL A 319 -5.46 30.92 -7.24
C VAL A 319 -5.22 32.38 -7.67
N GLY A 320 -4.56 33.19 -6.84
CA GLY A 320 -4.19 34.58 -7.19
C GLY A 320 -3.27 34.68 -8.42
N VAL A 321 -2.29 33.78 -8.56
CA VAL A 321 -1.35 33.74 -9.70
C VAL A 321 -2.07 33.40 -11.03
N LYS A 322 -3.21 32.71 -10.97
CA LYS A 322 -4.00 32.36 -12.16
C LYS A 322 -4.53 33.59 -12.91
N GLY A 323 -4.77 34.69 -12.21
CA GLY A 323 -5.32 35.93 -12.77
C GLY A 323 -4.33 36.80 -13.57
N GLY A 324 -3.03 36.47 -13.57
CA GLY A 324 -1.98 37.23 -14.27
C GLY A 324 -1.74 36.79 -15.73
N ASP A 325 -1.11 37.68 -16.53
CA ASP A 325 -0.78 37.44 -17.94
C ASP A 325 0.14 36.22 -18.16
N ALA A 326 -0.11 35.49 -19.25
CA ALA A 326 0.51 34.19 -19.55
C ALA A 326 2.06 34.19 -19.58
N GLY A 327 2.68 35.31 -19.95
CA GLY A 327 4.15 35.45 -19.99
C GLY A 327 4.80 35.60 -18.60
N SER A 328 4.05 35.99 -17.58
CA SER A 328 4.56 36.24 -16.22
C SER A 328 4.41 35.05 -15.26
N LYS A 329 3.68 34.00 -15.67
CA LYS A 329 3.28 32.88 -14.79
C LYS A 329 4.44 32.04 -14.28
N GLY A 330 5.53 31.90 -15.05
CA GLY A 330 6.71 31.15 -14.63
C GLY A 330 7.48 31.84 -13.49
N ALA A 331 7.77 33.14 -13.66
CA ALA A 331 8.44 33.95 -12.64
C ALA A 331 7.57 34.13 -11.38
N GLN A 332 6.24 34.27 -11.55
CA GLN A 332 5.31 34.32 -10.43
C GLN A 332 5.25 33.00 -9.66
N ALA A 333 5.33 31.85 -10.35
CA ALA A 333 5.38 30.54 -9.71
C ALA A 333 6.64 30.35 -8.87
N GLU A 334 7.80 30.81 -9.35
CA GLU A 334 9.07 30.77 -8.62
C GLU A 334 9.04 31.71 -7.39
N GLN A 335 8.56 32.94 -7.56
CA GLN A 335 8.40 33.87 -6.43
C GLN A 335 7.40 33.33 -5.39
N LEU A 336 6.33 32.66 -5.84
CA LEU A 336 5.38 32.01 -4.95
C LEU A 336 6.02 30.83 -4.22
N ALA A 337 6.80 29.99 -4.91
CA ALA A 337 7.52 28.87 -4.30
C ALA A 337 8.43 29.35 -3.17
N ARG A 338 9.21 30.42 -3.41
CA ARG A 338 10.07 31.05 -2.39
C ARG A 338 9.29 31.61 -1.21
N LYS A 339 8.17 32.30 -1.47
CA LYS A 339 7.30 32.83 -0.41
C LYS A 339 6.70 31.72 0.45
N LEU A 340 6.24 30.63 -0.18
CA LEU A 340 5.68 29.47 0.53
C LEU A 340 6.76 28.71 1.32
N ALA A 341 7.96 28.58 0.75
CA ALA A 341 9.09 27.97 1.44
C ALA A 341 9.52 28.79 2.68
N ALA A 342 9.54 30.12 2.58
CA ALA A 342 9.83 31.00 3.71
C ALA A 342 8.76 30.89 4.82
N LEU A 343 7.48 30.93 4.45
CA LEU A 343 6.37 30.77 5.41
C LEU A 343 6.41 29.42 6.14
N GLY A 344 6.76 28.34 5.45
CA GLY A 344 6.92 27.03 6.08
C GLY A 344 8.11 26.94 7.05
N GLN A 345 9.15 27.76 6.86
CA GLN A 345 10.31 27.82 7.75
C GLN A 345 10.06 28.71 8.98
N GLU A 346 9.35 29.83 8.81
CA GLU A 346 9.01 30.75 9.91
C GLU A 346 8.10 30.08 10.95
N ASP A 347 7.12 29.29 10.52
CA ASP A 347 6.22 28.57 11.43
C ASP A 347 6.85 27.31 12.04
N ALA A 348 7.86 26.71 11.40
CA ALA A 348 8.67 25.65 11.99
C ALA A 348 9.66 26.17 13.06
N GLY A 349 9.91 27.48 13.09
CA GLY A 349 10.82 28.16 14.02
C GLY A 349 10.21 28.61 15.35
N ALA A 350 8.93 28.34 15.61
CA ALA A 350 8.35 28.57 16.93
C ALA A 350 9.12 27.74 17.98
N PRO A 351 9.59 28.34 19.09
CA PRO A 351 10.71 27.83 19.87
C PRO A 351 10.41 26.45 20.47
N ALA A 352 11.30 25.50 20.19
CA ALA A 352 11.45 24.32 21.03
C ALA A 352 11.76 24.80 22.47
N PRO A 353 11.01 24.37 23.49
CA PRO A 353 11.35 24.72 24.85
C PRO A 353 12.74 24.20 25.20
N ALA A 354 13.49 25.01 25.93
CA ALA A 354 14.83 24.70 26.43
C ALA A 354 14.87 23.28 27.03
N PRO A 355 15.98 22.53 26.85
CA PRO A 355 16.17 21.30 27.59
C PRO A 355 16.02 21.60 29.08
N LEU A 356 15.09 20.90 29.74
CA LEU A 356 14.94 21.02 31.19
C LEU A 356 16.28 20.68 31.85
N PRO A 357 16.68 21.41 32.91
CA PRO A 357 17.91 21.11 33.62
C PRO A 357 17.86 19.68 34.14
N GLU A 358 18.89 18.90 33.81
CA GLU A 358 19.19 17.63 34.46
C GLU A 358 19.03 17.84 35.96
N SER A 359 18.01 17.22 36.56
CA SER A 359 17.88 17.18 38.00
C SER A 359 19.13 16.47 38.50
N THR A 360 19.98 17.27 39.14
CA THR A 360 21.10 16.84 39.96
C THR A 360 20.68 15.60 40.74
N ARG A 361 21.31 14.46 40.43
CA ARG A 361 21.40 13.32 41.33
C ARG A 361 21.96 13.84 42.66
N VAL A 362 21.08 14.13 43.61
CA VAL A 362 21.42 14.15 45.03
C VAL A 362 21.24 12.70 45.50
N GLY A 363 22.31 12.16 46.06
CA GLY A 363 22.58 10.73 46.12
C GLY A 363 21.87 9.94 47.22
N SER A 364 22.12 8.64 47.14
CA SER A 364 22.60 7.81 48.24
C SER A 364 23.54 6.77 47.66
#